data_AF-A0A7J6XDJ2-F1
#
_entry.id   AF-A0A7J6XDJ2-F1
#
_cell.length_a   1.000
_cell.length_b   1.000
_cell.length_c   1.000
_cell.angle_alpha   90.00
_cell.angle_beta   90.00
_cell.angle_gamma   90.00
#
_symmetry.space_group_name_H-M   'P 1'
#
loop_
_entity.id
_entity.type
_entity.pdbx_description
1 polymer ?
#
loop_
_entity_poly.entity_id
_entity_poly.type
_entity_poly.pdbx_seq_one_letter_code
_entity_poly.pdbx_strand_id
1 'polypeptide(L)'
;VLETAAHCSKYFGDDIPNEYMLHVSLLFGDFTDEVKQRIIEKAEAFYPNLTSLSFQTSQLALWRTNTDDQTLETWVKVAEYDLV
;
A
#
# COMPACT_ATOMS: atom_id res chain seq x y z
N VAL A 1 4.75 -5.41 -13.00
CA VAL A 1 3.89 -4.32 -12.48
C VAL A 1 3.68 -3.22 -13.50
N LEU A 2 4.74 -2.56 -14.00
CA LEU A 2 4.59 -1.47 -14.99
C LEU A 2 3.91 -1.93 -16.29
N GLU A 3 4.24 -3.10 -16.81
CA GLU A 3 3.56 -3.66 -18.00
C GLU A 3 2.07 -3.94 -17.75
N THR A 4 1.74 -4.51 -16.59
CA THR A 4 0.34 -4.74 -16.18
C THR A 4 -0.39 -3.43 -15.97
N ALA A 5 0.26 -2.42 -15.38
CA ALA A 5 -0.30 -1.08 -15.22
C ALA A 5 -0.53 -0.41 -16.58
N ALA A 6 0.41 -0.54 -17.52
CA ALA A 6 0.29 -0.07 -18.90
C ALA A 6 -0.86 -0.74 -19.64
N HIS A 7 -1.02 -2.05 -19.45
CA HIS A 7 -2.15 -2.79 -19.95
C HIS A 7 -3.46 -2.23 -19.36
N CYS A 8 -3.62 -2.21 -18.04
CA CYS A 8 -4.84 -1.74 -17.38
C CYS A 8 -5.21 -0.30 -17.77
N SER A 9 -4.25 0.62 -17.77
CA SER A 9 -4.45 2.01 -18.19
C SER A 9 -5.00 2.13 -19.62
N LYS A 10 -4.46 1.34 -20.57
CA LYS A 10 -4.99 1.29 -21.94
C LYS A 10 -6.46 0.85 -21.98
N TYR A 11 -6.87 -0.05 -21.10
CA TYR A 11 -8.24 -0.60 -21.10
C TYR A 11 -9.23 0.24 -20.29
N PHE A 12 -8.81 0.83 -19.17
CA PHE A 12 -9.69 1.57 -18.25
C PHE A 12 -9.60 3.10 -18.42
N GLY A 13 -8.59 3.61 -19.12
CA GLY A 13 -8.44 5.04 -19.42
C GLY A 13 -7.78 5.87 -18.32
N ASP A 14 -7.18 5.23 -17.31
CA ASP A 14 -6.56 5.91 -16.18
C ASP A 14 -5.10 6.26 -16.45
N ASP A 15 -4.67 7.47 -16.04
CA ASP A 15 -3.26 7.87 -16.08
C ASP A 15 -2.44 7.03 -15.09
N ILE A 16 -1.38 6.40 -15.57
CA ILE A 16 -0.46 5.65 -14.72
C ILE A 16 0.49 6.65 -14.07
N PRO A 17 0.68 6.63 -12.74
CA PRO A 17 1.73 7.43 -12.13
C PRO A 17 3.09 7.07 -12.73
N ASN A 18 3.89 8.09 -13.05
CA ASN A 18 5.19 7.93 -13.70
C ASN A 18 6.18 7.04 -12.93
N GLU A 19 5.95 6.85 -11.62
CA GLU A 19 6.77 6.00 -10.76
C GLU A 19 5.89 5.16 -9.82
N TYR A 20 6.03 3.84 -9.89
CA TYR A 20 5.40 2.91 -8.94
C TYR A 20 6.36 2.60 -7.80
N MET A 21 5.99 2.95 -6.57
CA MET A 21 6.73 2.59 -5.36
C MET A 21 6.06 1.41 -4.68
N LEU A 22 6.68 0.23 -4.75
CA LEU A 22 6.20 -0.95 -4.03
C LEU A 22 6.46 -0.78 -2.53
N HIS A 23 5.40 -0.58 -1.75
CA HIS A 23 5.48 -0.43 -0.29
C HIS A 23 4.28 -1.05 0.40
N VAL A 24 4.44 -1.34 1.70
CA VAL A 24 3.36 -1.70 2.62
C VAL A 24 3.28 -0.60 3.67
N SER A 25 2.20 0.17 3.65
CA SER A 25 1.95 1.20 4.65
C SER A 25 1.72 0.54 6.02
N LEU A 26 2.52 0.92 7.02
CA LEU A 26 2.41 0.40 8.39
C LEU A 26 1.52 1.28 9.27
N LEU A 27 1.48 2.58 9.01
CA LEU A 27 0.73 3.56 9.78
C LEU A 27 0.32 4.73 8.89
N PHE A 28 -0.92 5.20 9.05
CA PHE A 28 -1.43 6.42 8.44
C PHE A 28 -1.55 7.52 9.51
N GLY A 29 -1.21 8.75 9.13
CA GLY A 29 -1.37 9.92 9.98
C GLY A 29 -0.43 11.05 9.59
N ASP A 30 -0.85 12.27 9.96
CA ASP A 30 -0.04 13.47 9.78
C ASP A 30 0.92 13.62 10.97
N PHE A 31 2.17 13.26 10.74
CA PHE A 31 3.23 13.31 11.74
C PHE A 31 4.27 14.36 11.36
N THR A 32 4.81 15.07 12.35
CA THR A 32 6.02 15.87 12.13
C THR A 32 7.21 14.94 11.86
N ASP A 33 8.26 15.45 11.24
CA ASP A 33 9.42 14.63 10.87
C ASP A 33 10.12 14.05 12.10
N GLU A 34 10.12 14.77 13.23
CA GLU A 34 10.64 14.26 14.50
C GLU A 34 9.81 13.08 15.03
N VAL A 35 8.48 13.13 14.85
CA VAL A 35 7.59 12.05 15.26
C VAL A 35 7.75 10.84 14.32
N LYS A 36 7.88 11.06 13.00
CA LYS A 36 8.16 9.99 12.03
C LYS A 36 9.44 9.24 12.39
N GLN A 37 10.52 9.97 12.70
CA GLN A 37 11.79 9.35 13.07
C GLN A 37 11.67 8.46 14.31
N ARG A 38 10.96 8.93 15.35
CA ARG A 38 10.69 8.14 16.57
C ARG A 38 9.83 6.91 16.30
N ILE A 39 8.90 6.98 15.36
CA ILE A 39 8.07 5.83 14.96
C ILE A 39 8.94 4.78 14.28
N ILE A 40 9.81 5.20 13.36
CA ILE A 40 10.75 4.30 12.67
C ILE A 40 11.67 3.61 13.69
N GLU A 41 12.30 4.36 14.58
CA GLU A 41 13.18 3.81 15.63
C GLU A 41 12.47 2.79 16.52
N LYS A 42 11.22 3.05 16.89
CA LYS A 42 10.40 2.10 17.66
C LYS A 42 10.05 0.85 16.86
N ALA A 43 9.71 1.00 15.59
CA ALA A 43 9.38 -0.12 14.71
C ALA A 43 10.59 -1.04 14.51
N GLU A 44 11.77 -0.47 14.26
CA GLU A 44 13.03 -1.22 14.14
C GLU A 44 13.42 -1.91 15.44
N ALA A 45 13.26 -1.26 16.59
CA ALA A 45 13.54 -1.88 17.88
C ALA A 45 12.56 -3.01 18.23
N PHE A 46 11.29 -2.86 17.84
CA PHE A 46 10.24 -3.86 18.08
C PHE A 46 10.36 -5.06 17.11
N TYR A 47 10.78 -4.81 15.87
CA TYR A 47 10.88 -5.82 14.82
C TYR A 47 12.20 -5.67 14.04
N PRO A 48 13.33 -6.16 14.58
CA PRO A 48 14.67 -5.89 14.06
C PRO A 48 14.94 -6.37 12.62
N ASN A 49 14.15 -7.32 12.13
CA ASN A 49 14.24 -7.87 10.78
C ASN A 49 13.15 -7.34 9.84
N LEU A 50 12.45 -6.25 10.19
CA LEU A 50 11.38 -5.69 9.37
C LEU A 50 11.85 -5.34 7.95
N THR A 51 13.08 -4.82 7.81
CA THR A 51 13.66 -4.41 6.52
C THR A 51 14.14 -5.58 5.65
N SER A 52 14.30 -6.77 6.21
CA SER A 52 14.71 -7.99 5.49
C SER A 52 13.58 -9.02 5.38
N LEU A 53 12.37 -8.66 5.80
CA LEU A 53 11.22 -9.54 5.76
C LEU A 53 10.86 -9.86 4.30
N SER A 54 10.75 -11.15 4.01
CA SER A 54 10.20 -11.65 2.76
C SER A 54 8.87 -12.33 3.06
N PHE A 55 7.87 -12.05 2.24
CA PHE A 55 6.55 -12.68 2.34
C PHE A 55 6.01 -12.95 0.93
N GLN A 56 5.12 -13.94 0.85
CA GLN A 56 4.41 -14.25 -0.39
C GLN A 56 3.08 -13.52 -0.42
N THR A 57 2.80 -12.81 -1.51
CA THR A 57 1.45 -12.34 -1.80
C THR A 57 0.62 -13.52 -2.33
N SER A 58 -0.31 -14.02 -1.53
CA SER A 58 -1.16 -15.16 -1.88
C SER A 58 -2.53 -14.76 -2.42
N GLN A 59 -2.93 -13.49 -2.27
CA GLN A 59 -4.27 -13.02 -2.60
C GLN A 59 -4.25 -11.60 -3.15
N LEU A 60 -5.26 -11.26 -3.94
CA LEU A 60 -5.59 -9.89 -4.33
C LEU A 60 -7.01 -9.55 -3.91
N ALA A 61 -7.21 -8.32 -3.44
CA ALA A 61 -8.52 -7.80 -3.11
C ALA A 61 -8.83 -6.55 -3.94
N LEU A 62 -10.06 -6.49 -4.45
CA LEU A 62 -10.62 -5.28 -5.05
C LEU A 62 -11.27 -4.46 -3.94
N TRP A 63 -10.82 -3.23 -3.79
CA TRP A 63 -11.39 -2.27 -2.84
C TRP A 63 -12.02 -1.11 -3.58
N ARG A 64 -13.16 -0.65 -3.08
CA ARG A 64 -13.67 0.69 -3.40
C ARG A 64 -13.19 1.61 -2.29
N THR A 65 -12.36 2.57 -2.64
CA THR A 65 -11.72 3.49 -1.70
C THR A 65 -12.05 4.92 -2.06
N ASN A 66 -12.27 5.76 -1.04
CA ASN A 66 -12.12 7.20 -1.19
C ASN A 66 -10.75 7.56 -0.62
N THR A 67 -9.81 7.93 -1.49
CA THR A 67 -8.42 8.22 -1.07
C THR A 67 -8.30 9.49 -0.25
N ASP A 68 -9.30 10.38 -0.29
CA ASP A 68 -9.35 11.60 0.52
C ASP A 68 -9.90 11.33 1.93
N ASP A 69 -10.50 10.15 2.17
CA ASP A 69 -11.01 9.76 3.48
C ASP A 69 -9.89 9.24 4.38
N GLN A 70 -9.43 10.11 5.29
CA GLN A 70 -8.41 9.77 6.29
C GLN A 70 -8.93 8.91 7.44
N THR A 71 -10.26 8.74 7.59
CA THR A 71 -10.85 7.90 8.65
C THR A 71 -10.87 6.41 8.28
N LEU A 72 -10.71 6.10 6.99
CA LEU A 72 -10.82 4.78 6.38
C LEU A 72 -12.22 4.15 6.46
N GLU A 73 -13.23 4.85 6.97
CA GLU A 73 -14.59 4.33 7.14
C GLU A 73 -15.31 4.10 5.80
N THR A 74 -14.91 4.81 4.75
CA THR A 74 -15.49 4.67 3.41
C THR A 74 -14.88 3.54 2.58
N TRP A 75 -13.82 2.90 3.07
CA TRP A 75 -13.11 1.86 2.34
C TRP A 75 -13.86 0.53 2.46
N VAL A 76 -14.32 0.01 1.32
CA VAL A 76 -15.12 -1.21 1.29
C VAL A 76 -14.44 -2.25 0.41
N LYS A 77 -14.15 -3.43 0.98
CA LYS A 77 -13.69 -4.58 0.21
C LYS A 77 -14.85 -5.10 -0.64
N VAL A 78 -14.66 -5.17 -1.95
CA VAL A 78 -15.68 -5.58 -2.93
C VAL A 78 -15.52 -7.05 -3.30
N ALA A 79 -14.28 -7.50 -3.50
CA ALA A 79 -13.96 -8.88 -3.84
C ALA A 79 -12.54 -9.25 -3.38
N GLU A 80 -12.26 -10.55 -3.29
CA GLU A 80 -10.97 -11.12 -2.91
C GLU A 80 -10.76 -12.42 -3.69
N TYR A 81 -9.54 -12.65 -4.16
CA TYR A 81 -9.18 -13.77 -5.01
C TYR A 81 -7.81 -14.32 -4.62
N ASP A 82 -7.68 -15.65 -4.64
CA ASP A 82 -6.41 -16.32 -4.47
C ASP A 82 -5.54 -16.16 -5.72
N LEU A 83 -4.25 -15.88 -5.51
CA LEU A 83 -3.21 -15.95 -6.52
C LEU A 83 -2.68 -17.38 -6.56
N VAL A 84 -3.00 -18.08 -7.65
CA VAL A 84 -2.60 -19.47 -7.92
C VAL A 84 -1.09 -19.57 -8.16
#